data_AF-A0A2E8HD16-F1
#
_entry.id   AF-A0A2E8HD16-F1
#
_cell.length_a   1.000
_cell.length_b   1.000
_cell.length_c   1.000
_cell.angle_alpha   90.00
_cell.angle_beta   90.00
_cell.angle_gamma   90.00
#
_symmetry.space_group_name_H-M   'P 1'
#
loop_
_entity.id
_entity.type
_entity.pdbx_description
1 polymer ?
#
loop_
_entity_poly.entity_id
_entity_poly.type
_entity_poly.pdbx_seq_one_letter_code
_entity_poly.pdbx_strand_id
1 'polypeptide(L)'
;MGVTTQTDIKELSDSDVASPASAGLPKVWDAQDFFENVLLAYDHGEDDELVADEALARSIIPAGTGAHRDFSYIAPEIPRFLNDKCVGCMTCVTECPDTAILAKVVETPVLDEKLQEVDGQTDVEYLRQQFATTNKFAKVPEKKGATPGQFGIFVDPTKCKGCAECVEACSDLGYDALEMVEKEDDTVPVYQTGMDFMRWLPPTPTEYISDKVAVDMMLAEESLSPFVGGAGSCAGCGEATVLRMWLAAMGYKYGSERLGIVAATGCNTVYGSTYPYNPYTVPWTNSLFENAPADAIGIRMRWDQLGWQDKQLWAIGGDGAMNDIGFQSLSRMMASGLNIKVLILDTQVYSNTGGQSSTATYQAQETKMSQHGRVIGGKQELRKEIGRICMMHPNTFVTQVSAAIPNHFYKAILDAASFDGPAIVNAYTTCQPEHGVGDEAARRQAKHAVESRAFPVFVYDPRKGETLKQRLNLQGNPGQKDDWYTIRKTGEVVDFVNFARTEGRFAKHFDKEGNPSETLLAAQADRLANWHLLQEMAGVRVDPE
;
A
#
# COMPACT_ATOMS: atom_id res chain seq x y z
N MET A 1 -13.58 14.11 13.56
CA MET A 1 -12.77 15.15 12.90
C MET A 1 -12.33 14.51 11.60
N GLY A 2 -13.05 14.80 10.52
CA GLY A 2 -12.73 14.27 9.21
C GLY A 2 -11.32 14.74 8.84
N VAL A 3 -10.55 13.88 8.20
CA VAL A 3 -9.18 14.20 7.77
C VAL A 3 -9.31 15.14 6.58
N THR A 4 -9.43 16.42 6.89
CA THR A 4 -9.47 17.49 5.92
C THR A 4 -8.06 17.65 5.37
N THR A 5 -7.88 17.52 4.06
CA THR A 5 -6.61 17.88 3.39
C THR A 5 -6.41 19.40 3.34
N GLN A 6 -7.42 20.16 3.75
CA GLN A 6 -7.23 21.45 4.41
C GLN A 6 -7.38 21.21 5.92
N THR A 7 -6.33 20.73 6.57
CA THR A 7 -6.19 21.13 7.97
C THR A 7 -6.02 22.63 7.87
N ASP A 8 -7.01 23.39 8.33
CA ASP A 8 -6.92 24.84 8.34
C ASP A 8 -5.55 25.13 8.98
N ILE A 9 -4.66 25.88 8.30
CA ILE A 9 -3.33 26.18 8.85
C ILE A 9 -3.50 26.74 10.26
N LYS A 10 -4.65 27.41 10.48
CA LYS A 10 -5.17 27.83 11.76
C LYS A 10 -5.45 26.72 12.78
N GLU A 11 -6.03 25.57 12.42
CA GLU A 11 -6.24 24.46 13.36
C GLU A 11 -4.93 23.73 13.74
N LEU A 12 -3.95 23.67 12.84
CA LEU A 12 -2.60 23.14 13.15
C LEU A 12 -1.69 24.17 13.85
N SER A 13 -1.87 25.47 13.57
CA SER A 13 -1.13 26.56 14.21
C SER A 13 -1.72 26.94 15.58
N ASP A 14 -3.05 26.87 15.73
CA ASP A 14 -3.79 27.13 16.98
C ASP A 14 -3.88 25.87 17.85
N SER A 15 -3.26 24.74 17.46
CA SER A 15 -3.10 23.58 18.34
C SER A 15 -2.05 23.83 19.44
N ASP A 16 -2.21 24.93 20.18
CA ASP A 16 -2.02 24.98 21.63
C ASP A 16 -3.01 24.05 22.36
N VAL A 17 -3.89 23.35 21.64
CA VAL A 17 -4.58 22.15 22.09
C VAL A 17 -3.55 21.03 22.25
N ALA A 18 -2.69 21.19 23.24
CA ALA A 18 -2.00 20.08 23.84
C ALA A 18 -3.05 19.01 24.15
N SER A 19 -2.93 17.84 23.52
CA SER A 19 -3.59 16.67 24.09
C SER A 19 -3.19 16.60 25.57
N PRO A 20 -4.00 16.02 26.47
CA PRO A 20 -3.57 15.79 27.85
C PRO A 20 -2.21 15.07 27.95
N ALA A 21 -1.79 14.36 26.89
CA ALA A 21 -0.50 13.69 26.78
C ALA A 21 0.69 14.61 26.36
N SER A 22 0.44 15.81 25.84
CA SER A 22 1.48 16.78 25.45
C SER A 22 1.62 17.98 26.39
N ALA A 23 0.78 18.06 27.44
CA ALA A 23 0.93 19.06 28.48
C ALA A 23 2.30 18.91 29.19
N GLY A 24 3.19 19.88 28.99
CA GLY A 24 4.54 19.89 29.58
C GLY A 24 5.67 19.36 28.68
N LEU A 25 5.38 18.98 27.42
CA LEU A 25 6.43 18.73 26.44
C LEU A 25 6.96 20.07 25.89
N PRO A 26 8.30 20.23 25.70
CA PRO A 26 8.84 21.45 25.10
C PRO A 26 8.28 21.64 23.67
N LYS A 27 8.04 22.89 23.25
CA LYS A 27 7.73 23.22 21.85
C LYS A 27 8.92 22.76 21.01
N VAL A 28 8.73 21.69 20.22
CA VAL A 28 9.82 21.03 19.48
C VAL A 28 10.02 21.60 18.07
N TRP A 29 9.04 22.35 17.55
CA TRP A 29 9.02 23.00 16.23
C TRP A 29 8.00 24.16 16.21
N ASP A 30 8.08 25.05 15.21
CA ASP A 30 7.12 26.14 15.00
C ASP A 30 6.20 25.84 13.79
N ALA A 31 4.92 25.59 14.06
CA ALA A 31 3.97 25.22 13.04
C ALA A 31 3.62 26.33 12.07
N GLN A 32 3.46 27.53 12.60
CA GLN A 32 3.08 28.66 11.78
C GLN A 32 4.21 29.01 10.81
N ASP A 33 5.44 29.12 11.32
CA ASP A 33 6.62 29.40 10.49
C ASP A 33 6.85 28.32 9.42
N PHE A 34 6.66 27.04 9.78
CA PHE A 34 6.82 25.95 8.83
C PHE A 34 5.85 26.05 7.65
N PHE A 35 4.56 26.30 7.90
CA PHE A 35 3.57 26.36 6.82
C PHE A 35 3.60 27.71 6.06
N GLU A 36 3.83 28.82 6.76
CA GLU A 36 3.79 30.15 6.15
C GLU A 36 5.10 30.53 5.45
N ASN A 37 6.26 29.99 5.87
CA ASN A 37 7.55 30.37 5.31
C ASN A 37 8.28 29.17 4.66
N VAL A 38 8.49 28.08 5.41
CA VAL A 38 9.29 26.95 4.90
C VAL A 38 8.61 26.26 3.72
N LEU A 39 7.34 25.88 3.87
CA LEU A 39 6.63 25.11 2.84
C LEU A 39 6.45 25.93 1.56
N LEU A 40 6.08 27.22 1.69
CA LEU A 40 5.95 28.13 0.55
C LEU A 40 7.29 28.35 -0.18
N ALA A 41 8.40 28.50 0.54
CA ALA A 41 9.71 28.64 -0.09
C ALA A 41 10.06 27.40 -0.93
N TYR A 42 9.78 26.19 -0.43
CA TYR A 42 9.99 24.96 -1.23
C TYR A 42 9.04 24.86 -2.42
N ASP A 43 7.77 25.27 -2.28
CA ASP A 43 6.81 25.31 -3.38
C ASP A 43 7.24 26.30 -4.48
N HIS A 44 7.89 27.39 -4.12
CA HIS A 44 8.39 28.42 -5.05
C HIS A 44 9.82 28.20 -5.55
N GLY A 45 10.56 27.24 -4.96
CA GLY A 45 11.97 27.00 -5.28
C GLY A 45 12.90 28.09 -4.75
N GLU A 46 12.55 28.69 -3.62
CA GLU A 46 13.25 29.76 -2.89
C GLU A 46 13.84 29.23 -1.56
N ASP A 47 14.05 27.91 -1.46
CA ASP A 47 14.51 27.26 -0.22
C ASP A 47 15.94 27.65 0.18
N ASP A 48 16.73 28.21 -0.75
CA ASP A 48 18.06 28.77 -0.49
C ASP A 48 18.02 30.10 0.28
N GLU A 49 16.87 30.78 0.31
CA GLU A 49 16.65 32.01 1.09
C GLU A 49 16.26 31.73 2.55
N LEU A 50 15.89 30.48 2.88
CA LEU A 50 15.48 30.10 4.23
C LEU A 50 16.63 30.23 5.23
N VAL A 51 16.32 30.85 6.37
CA VAL A 51 17.24 30.87 7.51
C VAL A 51 17.25 29.52 8.21
N ALA A 52 18.35 29.20 8.87
CA ALA A 52 18.43 27.98 9.68
C ALA A 52 17.36 28.00 10.80
N ASP A 53 16.50 27.00 10.82
CA ASP A 53 15.46 26.78 11.83
C ASP A 53 15.78 25.58 12.75
N GLU A 54 15.24 25.61 13.98
CA GLU A 54 15.46 24.60 15.02
C GLU A 54 14.85 23.23 14.65
N ALA A 55 13.72 23.18 13.96
CA ALA A 55 13.11 21.91 13.53
C ALA A 55 13.99 21.19 12.50
N LEU A 56 14.54 21.94 11.53
CA LEU A 56 15.51 21.41 10.57
C LEU A 56 16.78 20.93 11.28
N ALA A 57 17.31 21.71 12.24
CA ALA A 57 18.47 21.32 13.05
C ALA A 57 18.22 20.04 13.88
N ARG A 58 16.97 19.75 14.22
CA ARG A 58 16.53 18.53 14.92
C ARG A 58 16.09 17.41 13.97
N SER A 59 16.11 17.64 12.65
CA SER A 59 15.63 16.70 11.63
C SER A 59 14.15 16.29 11.82
N ILE A 60 13.31 17.25 12.21
CA ILE A 60 11.87 17.03 12.42
C ILE A 60 11.12 17.54 11.19
N ILE A 61 10.20 16.71 10.68
CA ILE A 61 9.21 17.10 9.67
C ILE A 61 7.83 16.99 10.33
N PRO A 62 6.97 18.01 10.23
CA PRO A 62 5.61 17.92 10.72
C PRO A 62 4.83 16.81 10.02
N ALA A 63 3.90 16.19 10.75
CA ALA A 63 3.09 15.11 10.22
C ALA A 63 2.10 15.65 9.17
N GLY A 64 1.84 14.88 8.12
CA GLY A 64 0.81 15.17 7.12
C GLY A 64 1.11 16.34 6.18
N THR A 65 2.32 16.87 6.11
CA THR A 65 2.67 17.98 5.20
C THR A 65 2.55 17.60 3.72
N GLY A 66 2.52 16.31 3.39
CA GLY A 66 2.19 15.82 2.04
C GLY A 66 0.80 16.26 1.53
N ALA A 67 -0.12 16.66 2.43
CA ALA A 67 -1.40 17.25 2.05
C ALA A 67 -1.24 18.53 1.22
N HIS A 68 -0.15 19.27 1.38
CA HIS A 68 0.14 20.51 0.64
C HIS A 68 0.89 20.29 -0.67
N ARG A 69 1.43 19.09 -0.90
CA ARG A 69 2.19 18.81 -2.12
C ARG A 69 1.26 18.66 -3.32
N ASP A 70 1.44 19.48 -4.34
CA ASP A 70 0.66 19.40 -5.57
C ASP A 70 1.40 18.60 -6.67
N PHE A 71 0.70 17.65 -7.28
CA PHE A 71 1.11 16.86 -8.44
C PHE A 71 0.22 17.07 -9.66
N SER A 72 -0.71 18.02 -9.62
CA SER A 72 -1.67 18.29 -10.70
C SER A 72 -1.01 18.53 -12.06
N TYR A 73 0.22 19.04 -12.07
CA TYR A 73 1.00 19.38 -13.26
C TYR A 73 1.89 18.26 -13.82
N ILE A 74 2.04 17.11 -13.14
CA ILE A 74 3.03 16.09 -13.56
C ILE A 74 2.50 15.11 -14.61
N ALA A 75 1.18 14.97 -14.72
CA ALA A 75 0.54 14.03 -15.64
C ALA A 75 -0.49 14.75 -16.51
N PRO A 76 -0.51 14.48 -17.83
CA PRO A 76 -1.43 15.14 -18.77
C PRO A 76 -2.85 14.58 -18.69
N GLU A 77 -3.05 13.42 -18.06
CA GLU A 77 -4.35 12.75 -17.99
C GLU A 77 -4.82 12.54 -16.54
N ILE A 78 -6.13 12.39 -16.35
CA ILE A 78 -6.79 12.13 -15.07
C ILE A 78 -7.96 11.15 -15.27
N PRO A 79 -8.28 10.26 -14.32
CA PRO A 79 -9.39 9.33 -14.48
C PRO A 79 -10.75 10.04 -14.33
N ARG A 80 -11.61 9.92 -15.34
CA ARG A 80 -13.01 10.30 -15.32
C ARG A 80 -13.89 9.15 -14.83
N PHE A 81 -14.84 9.46 -13.95
CA PHE A 81 -15.82 8.50 -13.44
C PHE A 81 -17.05 8.35 -14.35
N LEU A 82 -17.43 7.11 -14.63
CA LEU A 82 -18.63 6.72 -15.39
C LEU A 82 -19.60 6.00 -14.44
N ASN A 83 -20.51 6.77 -13.86
CA ASN A 83 -21.34 6.31 -12.75
C ASN A 83 -22.34 5.19 -13.11
N ASP A 84 -22.83 5.17 -14.36
CA ASP A 84 -23.79 4.21 -14.87
C ASP A 84 -23.25 2.77 -14.91
N LYS A 85 -21.93 2.62 -15.03
CA LYS A 85 -21.22 1.33 -15.05
C LYS A 85 -20.73 0.88 -13.67
N CYS A 86 -20.67 1.80 -12.70
CA CYS A 86 -20.07 1.52 -11.41
C CYS A 86 -20.93 0.57 -10.54
N VAL A 87 -20.28 -0.44 -9.96
CA VAL A 87 -20.93 -1.41 -9.07
C VAL A 87 -20.63 -1.21 -7.59
N GLY A 88 -19.78 -0.23 -7.23
CA GLY A 88 -19.38 0.04 -5.84
C GLY A 88 -18.47 -1.04 -5.23
N CYS A 89 -17.49 -1.52 -6.01
CA CYS A 89 -16.58 -2.60 -5.59
C CYS A 89 -15.35 -2.15 -4.79
N MET A 90 -15.05 -0.84 -4.75
CA MET A 90 -13.90 -0.23 -4.07
C MET A 90 -12.51 -0.60 -4.61
N THR A 91 -12.40 -1.40 -5.69
CA THR A 91 -11.08 -1.83 -6.20
C THR A 91 -10.25 -0.65 -6.70
N CYS A 92 -10.82 0.28 -7.48
CA CYS A 92 -10.11 1.48 -7.92
C CYS A 92 -9.56 2.34 -6.76
N VAL A 93 -10.35 2.47 -5.69
CA VAL A 93 -9.94 3.16 -4.45
C VAL A 93 -8.89 2.37 -3.68
N THR A 94 -8.92 1.04 -3.72
CA THR A 94 -7.99 0.14 -2.99
C THR A 94 -6.62 0.05 -3.67
N GLU A 95 -6.55 0.19 -4.98
CA GLU A 95 -5.31 0.01 -5.75
C GLU A 95 -4.60 1.34 -6.04
N CYS A 96 -5.23 2.48 -5.75
CA CYS A 96 -4.57 3.77 -5.87
C CYS A 96 -3.37 3.86 -4.91
N PRO A 97 -2.16 4.21 -5.38
CA PRO A 97 -1.00 4.37 -4.49
C PRO A 97 -1.00 5.66 -3.68
N ASP A 98 -1.66 6.73 -4.16
CA ASP A 98 -1.44 8.10 -3.71
C ASP A 98 -2.60 8.71 -2.90
N THR A 99 -3.63 7.93 -2.55
CA THR A 99 -4.89 8.45 -1.96
C THR A 99 -5.59 9.45 -2.90
N ALA A 100 -5.36 9.34 -4.21
CA ALA A 100 -5.87 10.27 -5.21
C ALA A 100 -7.28 9.94 -5.73
N ILE A 101 -7.85 8.80 -5.36
CA ILE A 101 -9.23 8.45 -5.67
C ILE A 101 -9.89 7.90 -4.41
N LEU A 102 -11.00 8.51 -4.02
CA LEU A 102 -11.72 8.27 -2.78
C LEU A 102 -13.17 7.93 -3.08
N ALA A 103 -13.81 7.23 -2.14
CA ALA A 103 -15.23 6.92 -2.22
C ALA A 103 -15.97 7.31 -0.94
N LYS A 104 -17.27 7.53 -1.10
CA LYS A 104 -18.17 7.85 0.01
C LYS A 104 -19.54 7.25 -0.28
N VAL A 105 -20.24 6.76 0.74
CA VAL A 105 -21.65 6.38 0.61
C VAL A 105 -22.49 7.35 1.41
N VAL A 106 -23.45 8.00 0.74
CA VAL A 106 -24.34 8.98 1.37
C VAL A 106 -25.78 8.51 1.20
N GLU A 107 -26.59 8.58 2.25
CA GLU A 107 -28.02 8.29 2.15
C GLU A 107 -28.68 9.20 1.11
N THR A 108 -29.53 8.63 0.27
CA THR A 108 -30.15 9.35 -0.86
C THR A 108 -30.84 10.65 -0.43
N PRO A 109 -31.66 10.70 0.64
CA PRO A 109 -32.30 11.94 1.08
C PRO A 109 -31.30 13.02 1.51
N VAL A 110 -30.21 12.62 2.16
CA VAL A 110 -29.15 13.52 2.63
C VAL A 110 -28.38 14.09 1.44
N LEU A 111 -28.08 13.26 0.44
CA LEU A 111 -27.42 13.72 -0.78
C LEU A 111 -28.30 14.73 -1.53
N ASP A 112 -29.60 14.45 -1.69
CA ASP A 112 -30.51 15.35 -2.39
C ASP A 112 -30.69 16.69 -1.66
N GLU A 113 -30.70 16.70 -0.32
CA GLU A 113 -30.66 17.92 0.50
C GLU A 113 -29.35 18.69 0.27
N LYS A 114 -28.21 18.02 0.35
CA LYS A 114 -26.89 18.63 0.17
C LYS A 114 -26.71 19.23 -1.22
N LEU A 115 -27.20 18.57 -2.27
CA LEU A 115 -27.17 19.11 -3.63
C LEU A 115 -28.05 20.37 -3.81
N GLN A 116 -29.10 20.56 -3.01
CA GLN A 116 -29.94 21.77 -3.04
C GLN A 116 -29.28 22.96 -2.31
N GLU A 117 -28.39 22.67 -1.36
CA GLU A 117 -27.63 23.65 -0.59
C GLU A 117 -26.37 24.17 -1.32
N VAL A 118 -25.95 23.50 -2.39
CA VAL A 118 -24.83 23.93 -3.24
C VAL A 118 -25.12 25.30 -3.84
N ASP A 119 -24.10 26.16 -3.91
CA ASP A 119 -24.25 27.49 -4.50
C ASP A 119 -24.68 27.45 -5.97
N GLY A 120 -25.28 28.54 -6.46
CA GLY A 120 -25.75 28.62 -7.84
C GLY A 120 -24.64 28.75 -8.90
N GLN A 121 -23.36 28.77 -8.49
CA GLN A 121 -22.20 28.87 -9.40
C GLN A 121 -21.58 27.50 -9.70
N THR A 122 -21.80 26.52 -8.82
CA THR A 122 -21.29 25.16 -8.92
C THR A 122 -22.18 24.31 -9.83
N ASP A 123 -21.56 23.49 -10.68
CA ASP A 123 -22.27 22.54 -11.54
C ASP A 123 -22.82 21.34 -10.72
N VAL A 124 -24.09 21.45 -10.32
CA VAL A 124 -24.80 20.40 -9.57
C VAL A 124 -24.95 19.11 -10.38
N GLU A 125 -25.02 19.19 -11.71
CA GLU A 125 -25.15 18.00 -12.56
C GLU A 125 -23.84 17.21 -12.57
N TYR A 126 -22.70 17.89 -12.68
CA TYR A 126 -21.38 17.26 -12.49
C TYR A 126 -21.27 16.56 -11.11
N LEU A 127 -21.68 17.23 -10.03
CA LEU A 127 -21.66 16.63 -8.70
C LEU A 127 -22.56 15.40 -8.60
N ARG A 128 -23.75 15.43 -9.20
CA ARG A 128 -24.67 14.28 -9.25
C ARG A 128 -24.07 13.12 -10.05
N GLN A 129 -23.32 13.40 -11.11
CA GLN A 129 -22.61 12.40 -11.91
C GLN A 129 -21.46 11.72 -11.16
N GLN A 130 -21.00 12.28 -10.04
CA GLN A 130 -20.02 11.61 -9.17
C GLN A 130 -20.63 10.47 -8.35
N PHE A 131 -21.95 10.24 -8.40
CA PHE A 131 -22.64 9.19 -7.65
C PHE A 131 -23.27 8.13 -8.55
N ALA A 132 -23.11 6.87 -8.14
CA ALA A 132 -23.70 5.70 -8.76
C ALA A 132 -24.75 5.04 -7.85
N THR A 133 -25.89 4.68 -8.43
CA THR A 133 -26.91 3.85 -7.77
C THR A 133 -26.57 2.37 -7.94
N THR A 134 -25.96 1.78 -6.92
CA THR A 134 -25.45 0.39 -7.00
C THR A 134 -26.44 -0.64 -6.44
N ASN A 135 -26.25 -1.91 -6.82
CA ASN A 135 -26.98 -3.02 -6.19
C ASN A 135 -26.71 -3.09 -4.67
N LYS A 136 -25.45 -2.90 -4.28
CA LYS A 136 -24.96 -3.10 -2.92
C LYS A 136 -25.46 -2.04 -1.95
N PHE A 137 -25.37 -0.77 -2.31
CA PHE A 137 -25.63 0.35 -1.41
C PHE A 137 -27.04 0.93 -1.54
N ALA A 138 -27.71 0.78 -2.70
CA ALA A 138 -29.07 1.28 -2.89
C ALA A 138 -30.11 0.15 -2.89
N LYS A 139 -30.07 -0.74 -3.91
CA LYS A 139 -31.16 -1.68 -4.18
C LYS A 139 -31.31 -2.77 -3.11
N VAL A 140 -30.22 -3.23 -2.50
CA VAL A 140 -30.28 -4.24 -1.42
C VAL A 140 -30.83 -3.64 -0.11
N PRO A 141 -30.36 -2.47 0.37
CA PRO A 141 -30.97 -1.78 1.51
C PRO A 141 -32.45 -1.46 1.29
N GLU A 142 -32.83 -0.93 0.13
CA GLU A 142 -34.22 -0.62 -0.21
C GLU A 142 -35.13 -1.86 -0.08
N LYS A 143 -34.72 -3.00 -0.65
CA LYS A 143 -35.44 -4.29 -0.54
C LYS A 143 -35.56 -4.79 0.90
N LYS A 144 -34.69 -4.36 1.80
CA LYS A 144 -34.71 -4.69 3.22
C LYS A 144 -35.45 -3.65 4.07
N GLY A 145 -36.01 -2.60 3.45
CA GLY A 145 -36.69 -1.51 4.16
C GLY A 145 -35.73 -0.56 4.89
N ALA A 146 -34.43 -0.57 4.53
CA ALA A 146 -33.44 0.38 5.01
C ALA A 146 -33.29 1.54 4.00
N THR A 147 -32.73 2.67 4.45
CA THR A 147 -32.45 3.81 3.58
C THR A 147 -31.53 3.40 2.43
N PRO A 148 -31.79 3.78 1.18
CA PRO A 148 -30.87 3.57 0.06
C PRO A 148 -29.71 4.58 0.11
N GLY A 149 -28.47 4.10 -0.07
CA GLY A 149 -27.27 4.91 -0.19
C GLY A 149 -26.78 5.05 -1.64
N GLN A 150 -26.27 6.22 -1.99
CA GLN A 150 -25.59 6.51 -3.26
C GLN A 150 -24.07 6.38 -3.07
N PHE A 151 -23.41 5.68 -3.99
CA PHE A 151 -21.97 5.44 -3.94
C PHE A 151 -21.23 6.46 -4.79
N GLY A 152 -20.45 7.33 -4.17
CA GLY A 152 -19.66 8.36 -4.83
C GLY A 152 -18.22 7.95 -5.10
N ILE A 153 -17.65 8.41 -6.21
CA ILE A 153 -16.21 8.36 -6.52
C ILE A 153 -15.72 9.79 -6.77
N PHE A 154 -14.60 10.14 -6.16
CA PHE A 154 -14.00 11.46 -6.25
C PHE A 154 -12.50 11.34 -6.46
N VAL A 155 -11.95 12.11 -7.40
CA VAL A 155 -10.53 12.06 -7.76
C VAL A 155 -9.89 13.38 -7.33
N ASP A 156 -8.87 13.29 -6.49
CA ASP A 156 -8.08 14.44 -6.05
C ASP A 156 -7.08 14.83 -7.14
N PRO A 157 -7.28 15.98 -7.81
CA PRO A 157 -6.44 16.37 -8.92
C PRO A 157 -5.01 16.74 -8.47
N THR A 158 -4.83 17.10 -7.19
CA THR A 158 -3.52 17.47 -6.63
C THR A 158 -2.70 16.26 -6.23
N LYS A 159 -3.31 15.09 -6.04
CA LYS A 159 -2.62 13.84 -5.68
C LYS A 159 -2.51 12.86 -6.85
N CYS A 160 -3.38 12.99 -7.85
CA CYS A 160 -3.39 12.07 -8.99
C CYS A 160 -2.17 12.27 -9.89
N LYS A 161 -1.36 11.20 -10.02
CA LYS A 161 -0.18 11.16 -10.88
C LYS A 161 -0.44 10.55 -12.27
N GLY A 162 -1.70 10.32 -12.62
CA GLY A 162 -2.08 9.81 -13.95
C GLY A 162 -1.64 8.37 -14.25
N CYS A 163 -1.30 7.54 -13.25
CA CYS A 163 -0.80 6.18 -13.47
C CYS A 163 -1.79 5.20 -14.10
N ALA A 164 -3.08 5.55 -14.22
CA ALA A 164 -4.15 4.70 -14.73
C ALA A 164 -4.40 3.35 -14.00
N GLU A 165 -3.73 3.07 -12.88
CA GLU A 165 -3.92 1.84 -12.10
C GLU A 165 -5.40 1.62 -11.70
N CYS A 166 -6.11 2.69 -11.33
CA CYS A 166 -7.53 2.63 -10.98
C CYS A 166 -8.43 2.26 -12.18
N VAL A 167 -8.07 2.71 -13.39
CA VAL A 167 -8.76 2.39 -14.65
C VAL A 167 -8.51 0.94 -15.03
N GLU A 168 -7.25 0.50 -15.00
CA GLU A 168 -6.88 -0.88 -15.30
C GLU A 168 -7.52 -1.86 -14.30
N ALA A 169 -7.53 -1.52 -13.01
CA ALA A 169 -8.16 -2.34 -12.00
C ALA A 169 -9.68 -2.48 -12.21
N CYS A 170 -10.35 -1.43 -12.68
CA CYS A 170 -11.77 -1.47 -13.02
C CYS A 170 -12.03 -2.33 -14.27
N SER A 171 -11.14 -2.24 -15.26
CA SER A 171 -11.21 -2.93 -16.54
C SER A 171 -10.93 -4.44 -16.41
N ASP A 172 -9.96 -4.87 -15.59
CA ASP A 172 -9.71 -6.31 -15.31
C ASP A 172 -10.92 -6.99 -14.64
N LEU A 173 -11.77 -6.23 -13.95
CA LEU A 173 -13.03 -6.73 -13.39
C LEU A 173 -14.20 -6.68 -14.38
N GLY A 174 -14.03 -6.06 -15.55
CA GLY A 174 -15.01 -5.98 -16.63
C GLY A 174 -16.12 -4.95 -16.40
N TYR A 175 -15.87 -3.89 -15.61
CA TYR A 175 -16.85 -2.84 -15.36
C TYR A 175 -16.63 -1.59 -16.20
N ASP A 176 -15.37 -1.22 -16.48
CA ASP A 176 -15.01 -0.06 -17.29
C ASP A 176 -15.69 1.26 -16.83
N ALA A 177 -15.82 1.43 -15.51
CA ALA A 177 -16.47 2.58 -14.87
C ALA A 177 -15.53 3.78 -14.64
N LEU A 178 -14.30 3.68 -15.16
CA LEU A 178 -13.29 4.73 -15.15
C LEU A 178 -12.59 4.73 -16.51
N GLU A 179 -12.19 5.90 -16.98
CA GLU A 179 -11.35 6.05 -18.18
C GLU A 179 -10.41 7.23 -18.01
N MET A 180 -9.23 7.19 -18.62
CA MET A 180 -8.33 8.36 -18.61
C MET A 180 -8.84 9.39 -19.61
N VAL A 181 -8.85 10.66 -19.20
CA VAL A 181 -9.13 11.81 -20.06
C VAL A 181 -7.98 12.81 -19.98
N GLU A 182 -7.74 13.51 -21.08
CA GLU A 182 -6.79 14.63 -21.12
C GLU A 182 -7.25 15.75 -20.18
N LYS A 183 -6.28 16.38 -19.50
CA LYS A 183 -6.52 17.55 -18.67
C LYS A 183 -6.56 18.80 -19.56
N GLU A 184 -7.68 19.50 -19.50
CA GLU A 184 -7.87 20.84 -20.04
C GLU A 184 -7.72 21.90 -18.92
N ASP A 185 -7.67 23.18 -19.29
CA ASP A 185 -7.48 24.31 -18.36
C ASP A 185 -8.48 24.32 -17.18
N ASP A 186 -9.72 23.84 -17.40
CA ASP A 186 -10.79 23.79 -16.39
C ASP A 186 -10.88 22.45 -15.66
N THR A 187 -10.10 21.43 -16.05
CA THR A 187 -10.21 20.08 -15.48
C THR A 187 -9.83 20.07 -14.00
N VAL A 188 -8.71 20.67 -13.60
CA VAL A 188 -8.26 20.68 -12.19
C VAL A 188 -9.27 21.40 -11.29
N PRO A 189 -9.75 22.62 -11.61
CA PRO A 189 -10.82 23.28 -10.84
C PRO A 189 -12.09 22.43 -10.67
N VAL A 190 -12.58 21.79 -11.74
CA VAL A 190 -13.80 20.95 -11.69
C VAL A 190 -13.62 19.75 -10.73
N TYR A 191 -12.47 19.09 -10.79
CA TYR A 191 -12.18 17.96 -9.90
C TYR A 191 -12.00 18.42 -8.45
N GLN A 192 -11.41 19.59 -8.23
CA GLN A 192 -11.31 20.19 -6.90
C GLN A 192 -12.70 20.48 -6.30
N THR A 193 -13.63 21.01 -7.09
CA THR A 193 -15.03 21.21 -6.65
C THR A 193 -15.68 19.89 -6.21
N GLY A 194 -15.44 18.79 -6.93
CA GLY A 194 -15.91 17.46 -6.54
C GLY A 194 -15.33 16.99 -5.21
N MET A 195 -14.03 17.20 -5.00
CA MET A 195 -13.36 16.87 -3.74
C MET A 195 -13.85 17.71 -2.56
N ASP A 196 -14.05 19.02 -2.76
CA ASP A 196 -14.56 19.91 -1.73
C ASP A 196 -16.00 19.54 -1.34
N PHE A 197 -16.83 19.18 -2.32
CA PHE A 197 -18.16 18.63 -2.06
C PHE A 197 -18.07 17.32 -1.27
N MET A 198 -17.19 16.39 -1.64
CA MET A 198 -16.99 15.13 -0.90
C MET A 198 -16.62 15.37 0.57
N ARG A 199 -15.72 16.32 0.83
CA ARG A 199 -15.28 16.71 2.17
C ARG A 199 -16.41 17.35 2.98
N TRP A 200 -17.30 18.09 2.33
CA TRP A 200 -18.46 18.73 2.98
C TRP A 200 -19.58 17.75 3.34
N LEU A 201 -19.71 16.63 2.62
CA LEU A 201 -20.69 15.59 2.93
C LEU A 201 -20.45 14.95 4.31
N PRO A 202 -21.48 14.45 4.99
CA PRO A 202 -21.31 13.73 6.25
C PRO A 202 -20.58 12.39 6.05
N PRO A 203 -19.92 11.83 7.09
CA PRO A 203 -19.23 10.54 7.00
C PRO A 203 -20.13 9.42 6.47
N THR A 204 -19.54 8.40 5.84
CA THR A 204 -20.28 7.22 5.39
C THR A 204 -20.95 6.54 6.60
N PRO A 205 -22.28 6.30 6.58
CA PRO A 205 -22.94 5.61 7.67
C PRO A 205 -22.43 4.17 7.84
N THR A 206 -22.23 3.76 9.09
CA THR A 206 -21.58 2.48 9.45
C THR A 206 -22.30 1.24 8.91
N GLU A 207 -23.60 1.32 8.68
CA GLU A 207 -24.43 0.25 8.11
C GLU A 207 -24.06 -0.11 6.66
N TYR A 208 -23.38 0.79 5.94
CA TYR A 208 -22.84 0.53 4.61
C TYR A 208 -21.43 -0.07 4.66
N ILE A 209 -20.79 -0.13 5.83
CA ILE A 209 -19.43 -0.65 6.01
C ILE A 209 -19.52 -2.08 6.54
N SER A 210 -19.36 -3.06 5.64
CA SER A 210 -19.55 -4.47 5.99
C SER A 210 -18.22 -5.16 6.36
N ASP A 211 -18.11 -5.68 7.59
CA ASP A 211 -16.99 -6.53 8.03
C ASP A 211 -16.76 -7.79 7.16
N LYS A 212 -17.78 -8.24 6.43
CA LYS A 212 -17.68 -9.41 5.53
C LYS A 212 -16.96 -9.11 4.21
N VAL A 213 -16.83 -7.82 3.87
CA VAL A 213 -16.22 -7.35 2.62
C VAL A 213 -15.11 -6.41 3.03
N ALA A 214 -13.90 -6.93 3.21
CA ALA A 214 -12.82 -6.20 3.88
C ALA A 214 -12.52 -4.83 3.24
N VAL A 215 -12.65 -4.71 1.92
CA VAL A 215 -12.43 -3.44 1.19
C VAL A 215 -13.40 -2.32 1.61
N ASP A 216 -14.53 -2.63 2.23
CA ASP A 216 -15.49 -1.62 2.69
C ASP A 216 -14.96 -0.75 3.82
N MET A 217 -13.93 -1.22 4.54
CA MET A 217 -13.26 -0.41 5.57
C MET A 217 -12.76 0.92 5.00
N MET A 218 -12.38 0.95 3.72
CA MET A 218 -11.90 2.14 3.02
C MET A 218 -12.97 3.26 2.91
N LEU A 219 -14.24 2.98 3.23
CA LEU A 219 -15.30 3.99 3.33
C LEU A 219 -15.33 4.72 4.68
N ALA A 220 -14.63 4.20 5.69
CA ALA A 220 -14.50 4.81 7.00
C ALA A 220 -13.47 5.94 6.98
N GLU A 221 -13.75 7.04 7.66
CA GLU A 221 -12.80 8.18 7.73
C GLU A 221 -11.52 7.78 8.47
N GLU A 222 -11.63 6.86 9.43
CA GLU A 222 -10.50 6.31 10.19
C GLU A 222 -9.50 5.57 9.30
N SER A 223 -9.93 5.01 8.16
CA SER A 223 -9.02 4.37 7.20
C SER A 223 -8.18 5.39 6.43
N LEU A 224 -8.64 6.62 6.27
CA LEU A 224 -7.89 7.66 5.56
C LEU A 224 -6.99 8.46 6.50
N SER A 225 -7.26 8.41 7.82
CA SER A 225 -6.56 9.24 8.79
C SER A 225 -5.04 9.07 8.86
N PRO A 226 -4.44 7.87 8.74
CA PRO A 226 -3.00 7.71 8.95
C PRO A 226 -2.13 8.19 7.77
N PHE A 227 -2.73 8.47 6.61
CA PHE A 227 -2.00 8.75 5.37
C PHE A 227 -2.74 9.72 4.44
N VAL A 228 -2.23 10.95 4.32
CA VAL A 228 -2.89 12.05 3.57
C VAL A 228 -2.58 12.07 2.07
N GLY A 229 -1.72 11.16 1.58
CA GLY A 229 -1.19 11.23 0.22
C GLY A 229 -0.05 12.24 0.09
N GLY A 230 0.30 12.64 -1.13
CA GLY A 230 1.42 13.56 -1.38
C GLY A 230 2.82 12.93 -1.24
N ALA A 231 2.89 11.60 -1.17
CA ALA A 231 4.15 10.87 -1.21
C ALA A 231 4.86 11.10 -2.55
N GLY A 232 6.18 11.27 -2.53
CA GLY A 232 7.00 11.46 -3.74
C GLY A 232 7.29 10.19 -4.55
N SER A 233 6.42 9.18 -4.49
CA SER A 233 6.62 7.88 -5.13
C SER A 233 6.42 7.97 -6.65
N CYS A 234 6.93 7.00 -7.40
CA CYS A 234 6.63 6.88 -8.83
C CYS A 234 5.11 6.72 -9.08
N ALA A 235 4.65 7.11 -10.26
CA ALA A 235 3.30 6.80 -10.73
C ALA A 235 3.09 5.27 -10.69
N GLY A 236 1.98 4.83 -10.07
CA GLY A 236 1.66 3.41 -9.96
C GLY A 236 2.43 2.62 -8.89
N CYS A 237 3.22 3.27 -8.04
CA CYS A 237 4.14 2.58 -7.12
C CYS A 237 3.46 1.48 -6.28
N GLY A 238 3.95 0.23 -6.41
CA GLY A 238 3.43 -0.91 -5.66
C GLY A 238 3.67 -0.82 -4.15
N GLU A 239 4.81 -0.23 -3.72
CA GLU A 239 5.08 -0.01 -2.28
C GLU A 239 4.06 0.94 -1.66
N ALA A 240 3.74 2.04 -2.34
CA ALA A 240 2.77 3.02 -1.87
C ALA A 240 1.36 2.42 -1.76
N THR A 241 0.96 1.58 -2.72
CA THR A 241 -0.31 0.84 -2.66
C THR A 241 -0.39 -0.05 -1.41
N VAL A 242 0.65 -0.88 -1.18
CA VAL A 242 0.72 -1.75 0.00
C VAL A 242 0.71 -0.96 1.30
N LEU A 243 1.51 0.12 1.40
CA LEU A 243 1.55 0.95 2.60
C LEU A 243 0.20 1.59 2.89
N ARG A 244 -0.47 2.14 1.89
CA ARG A 244 -1.77 2.79 2.07
C ARG A 244 -2.84 1.77 2.48
N MET A 245 -2.87 0.59 1.87
CA MET A 245 -3.78 -0.49 2.29
C MET A 245 -3.51 -0.93 3.73
N TRP A 246 -2.23 -1.09 4.11
CA TRP A 246 -1.85 -1.44 5.47
C TRP A 246 -2.27 -0.37 6.48
N LEU A 247 -1.95 0.90 6.19
CA LEU A 247 -2.32 2.04 7.03
C LEU A 247 -3.84 2.16 7.17
N ALA A 248 -4.60 1.95 6.11
CA ALA A 248 -6.05 1.98 6.16
C ALA A 248 -6.63 0.90 7.08
N ALA A 249 -6.04 -0.30 7.08
CA ALA A 249 -6.41 -1.37 8.00
C ALA A 249 -6.09 -1.02 9.46
N MET A 250 -4.92 -0.42 9.69
CA MET A 250 -4.50 0.00 11.02
C MET A 250 -5.36 1.14 11.55
N GLY A 251 -5.62 2.17 10.72
CA GLY A 251 -6.49 3.29 11.06
C GLY A 251 -7.91 2.84 11.39
N TYR A 252 -8.50 1.99 10.55
CA TYR A 252 -9.83 1.43 10.80
C TYR A 252 -9.94 0.66 12.12
N LYS A 253 -8.97 -0.22 12.39
CA LYS A 253 -9.07 -1.16 13.53
C LYS A 253 -8.57 -0.57 14.84
N TYR A 254 -7.51 0.21 14.79
CA TYR A 254 -6.76 0.66 15.97
C TYR A 254 -6.76 2.18 16.13
N GLY A 255 -7.14 2.95 15.11
CA GLY A 255 -6.97 4.40 15.13
C GLY A 255 -5.51 4.83 14.92
N SER A 256 -5.30 6.04 14.42
CA SER A 256 -3.97 6.60 14.15
C SER A 256 -3.19 6.89 15.45
N GLU A 257 -3.88 7.18 16.56
CA GLU A 257 -3.31 7.51 17.87
C GLU A 257 -2.60 6.35 18.58
N ARG A 258 -2.79 5.13 18.06
CA ARG A 258 -2.18 3.90 18.56
C ARG A 258 -1.14 3.31 17.63
N LEU A 259 -0.82 3.95 16.50
CA LEU A 259 0.17 3.45 15.55
C LEU A 259 1.48 4.25 15.65
N GLY A 260 2.62 3.56 15.58
CA GLY A 260 3.92 4.17 15.32
C GLY A 260 4.75 3.36 14.35
N ILE A 261 5.62 4.05 13.61
CA ILE A 261 6.35 3.52 12.47
C ILE A 261 7.86 3.74 12.63
N VAL A 262 8.64 2.68 12.41
CA VAL A 262 10.11 2.72 12.34
C VAL A 262 10.54 2.27 10.94
N ALA A 263 10.96 3.19 10.10
CA ALA A 263 11.32 2.90 8.73
C ALA A 263 12.82 2.60 8.59
N ALA A 264 13.15 1.59 7.80
CA ALA A 264 14.48 1.38 7.26
C ALA A 264 14.65 2.20 5.97
N THR A 265 15.83 2.78 5.80
CA THR A 265 16.18 3.59 4.61
C THR A 265 15.94 2.81 3.31
N GLY A 266 15.25 3.43 2.35
CA GLY A 266 14.88 2.83 1.08
C GLY A 266 13.90 3.72 0.31
N CYS A 267 13.19 3.18 -0.69
CA CYS A 267 12.19 3.95 -1.43
C CYS A 267 11.13 4.55 -0.48
N ASN A 268 10.61 3.75 0.45
CA ASN A 268 9.66 4.19 1.48
C ASN A 268 10.07 5.44 2.27
N THR A 269 11.36 5.60 2.60
CA THR A 269 11.85 6.80 3.29
C THR A 269 12.06 7.95 2.32
N VAL A 270 12.50 7.69 1.09
CA VAL A 270 12.70 8.74 0.09
C VAL A 270 11.38 9.38 -0.30
N TYR A 271 10.39 8.61 -0.72
CA TYR A 271 9.09 9.21 -1.07
C TYR A 271 8.25 9.61 0.15
N GLY A 272 8.53 9.03 1.32
CA GLY A 272 7.76 9.24 2.55
C GLY A 272 8.30 10.32 3.47
N SER A 273 9.54 10.78 3.30
CA SER A 273 10.14 11.77 4.20
C SER A 273 11.21 12.65 3.55
N THR A 274 11.07 12.96 2.26
CA THR A 274 11.88 14.02 1.64
C THR A 274 11.33 15.36 2.09
N TYR A 275 12.13 16.08 2.88
CA TYR A 275 11.80 17.41 3.39
C TYR A 275 11.34 18.35 2.26
N PRO A 276 10.28 19.15 2.46
CA PRO A 276 9.49 19.34 3.68
C PRO A 276 8.26 18.40 3.78
N TYR A 277 8.10 17.44 2.87
CA TYR A 277 6.85 16.68 2.75
C TYR A 277 6.90 15.32 3.47
N ASN A 278 5.85 15.04 4.23
CA ASN A 278 5.61 13.77 4.89
C ASN A 278 4.11 13.37 4.74
N PRO A 279 3.78 12.21 4.17
CA PRO A 279 2.41 11.79 3.93
C PRO A 279 1.76 11.12 5.16
N TYR A 280 2.52 10.83 6.23
CA TYR A 280 2.03 10.14 7.42
C TYR A 280 1.52 11.13 8.46
N THR A 281 0.39 10.83 9.09
CA THR A 281 -0.13 11.60 10.24
C THR A 281 0.16 10.90 11.58
N VAL A 282 0.86 9.77 11.53
CA VAL A 282 1.25 8.96 12.69
C VAL A 282 2.73 9.19 13.01
N PRO A 283 3.15 9.01 14.28
CA PRO A 283 4.57 9.04 14.64
C PRO A 283 5.39 8.10 13.76
N TRP A 284 6.36 8.68 13.06
CA TRP A 284 7.21 8.00 12.10
C TRP A 284 8.66 8.41 12.34
N THR A 285 9.57 7.45 12.29
CA THR A 285 11.01 7.72 12.38
C THR A 285 11.79 6.85 11.42
N ASN A 286 12.91 7.36 10.90
CA ASN A 286 13.91 6.59 10.19
C ASN A 286 15.24 6.76 10.92
N SER A 287 15.84 5.64 11.34
CA SER A 287 17.19 5.62 11.89
C SER A 287 18.21 5.45 10.77
N LEU A 288 18.52 4.21 10.37
CA LEU A 288 19.42 3.87 9.28
C LEU A 288 18.85 2.71 8.45
N PHE A 289 19.62 2.26 7.45
CA PHE A 289 19.22 1.20 6.53
C PHE A 289 19.16 -0.18 7.21
N GLU A 290 20.10 -0.44 8.12
CA GLU A 290 20.40 -1.76 8.67
C GLU A 290 19.73 -2.07 10.02
N ASN A 291 19.17 -1.05 10.68
CA ASN A 291 18.85 -1.15 12.11
C ASN A 291 17.38 -0.89 12.48
N ALA A 292 16.47 -0.67 11.53
CA ALA A 292 15.06 -0.37 11.88
C ALA A 292 14.41 -1.39 12.84
N PRO A 293 14.59 -2.72 12.69
CA PRO A 293 14.09 -3.68 13.69
C PRO A 293 14.75 -3.54 15.07
N ALA A 294 16.02 -3.14 15.14
CA ALA A 294 16.73 -2.93 16.40
C ALA A 294 16.31 -1.62 17.08
N ASP A 295 16.08 -0.57 16.31
CA ASP A 295 15.53 0.69 16.79
C ASP A 295 14.11 0.51 17.34
N ALA A 296 13.27 -0.28 16.63
CA ALA A 296 11.95 -0.67 17.10
C ALA A 296 11.98 -1.43 18.43
N ILE A 297 13.01 -2.26 18.71
CA ILE A 297 13.20 -2.90 20.02
C ILE A 297 13.35 -1.83 21.12
N GLY A 298 14.21 -0.84 20.89
CA GLY A 298 14.44 0.25 21.84
C GLY A 298 13.16 1.04 22.13
N ILE A 299 12.41 1.38 21.08
CA ILE A 299 11.13 2.09 21.18
C ILE A 299 10.09 1.23 21.93
N ARG A 300 9.94 -0.05 21.57
CA ARG A 300 9.01 -0.97 22.22
C ARG A 300 9.29 -1.10 23.71
N MET A 301 10.56 -1.30 24.08
CA MET A 301 10.97 -1.38 25.48
C MET A 301 10.64 -0.10 26.25
N ARG A 302 10.82 1.07 25.62
CA ARG A 302 10.45 2.35 26.25
C ARG A 302 8.93 2.49 26.37
N TRP A 303 8.17 2.15 25.34
CA TRP A 303 6.71 2.19 25.36
C TRP A 303 6.13 1.25 26.42
N ASP A 304 6.72 0.06 26.63
CA ASP A 304 6.31 -0.86 27.68
C ASP A 304 6.51 -0.26 29.08
N GLN A 305 7.62 0.45 29.31
CA GLN A 305 7.85 1.17 30.57
C GLN A 305 6.83 2.28 30.81
N LEU A 306 6.28 2.86 29.75
CA LEU A 306 5.23 3.89 29.81
C LEU A 306 3.81 3.31 29.94
N GLY A 307 3.66 1.98 29.89
CA GLY A 307 2.35 1.33 29.92
C GLY A 307 1.60 1.34 28.58
N TRP A 308 2.31 1.45 27.46
CA TRP A 308 1.73 1.55 26.11
C TRP A 308 1.78 0.21 25.35
N GLN A 309 1.58 -0.91 26.04
CA GLN A 309 1.60 -2.26 25.45
C GLN A 309 0.53 -2.45 24.37
N ASP A 310 -0.56 -1.68 24.44
CA ASP A 310 -1.68 -1.71 23.49
C ASP A 310 -1.40 -0.97 22.17
N LYS A 311 -0.36 -0.13 22.13
CA LYS A 311 0.05 0.59 20.92
C LYS A 311 0.76 -0.34 19.93
N GLN A 312 0.41 -0.18 18.66
CA GLN A 312 0.93 -0.89 17.50
C GLN A 312 2.24 -0.26 17.05
N LEU A 313 3.34 -1.00 17.13
CA LEU A 313 4.65 -0.57 16.63
C LEU A 313 5.04 -1.43 15.43
N TRP A 314 5.24 -0.77 14.29
CA TRP A 314 5.58 -1.42 13.03
C TRP A 314 6.91 -0.91 12.52
N ALA A 315 7.84 -1.83 12.22
CA ALA A 315 8.98 -1.52 11.39
C ALA A 315 8.63 -1.73 9.91
N ILE A 316 9.07 -0.84 9.03
CA ILE A 316 8.84 -0.97 7.58
C ILE A 316 10.17 -0.90 6.83
N GLY A 317 10.29 -1.59 5.70
CA GLY A 317 11.48 -1.49 4.87
C GLY A 317 11.42 -2.36 3.62
N GLY A 318 12.25 -2.05 2.64
CA GLY A 318 12.36 -2.84 1.41
C GLY A 318 13.05 -4.19 1.63
N ASP A 319 13.04 -5.07 0.62
CA ASP A 319 13.73 -6.36 0.70
C ASP A 319 15.24 -6.22 0.96
N GLY A 320 15.91 -5.19 0.43
CA GLY A 320 17.32 -4.96 0.74
C GLY A 320 17.61 -4.64 2.21
N ALA A 321 16.69 -3.91 2.87
CA ALA A 321 16.83 -3.62 4.30
C ALA A 321 16.60 -4.88 5.13
N MET A 322 15.56 -5.64 4.81
CA MET A 322 15.04 -6.69 5.69
C MET A 322 15.64 -8.07 5.39
N ASN A 323 16.00 -8.33 4.14
CA ASN A 323 16.52 -9.63 3.70
C ASN A 323 18.04 -9.66 3.66
N ASP A 324 18.70 -8.50 3.53
CA ASP A 324 20.16 -8.38 3.44
C ASP A 324 20.76 -7.69 4.66
N ILE A 325 21.02 -6.38 4.57
CA ILE A 325 21.87 -5.67 5.53
C ILE A 325 21.29 -5.66 6.96
N GLY A 326 19.97 -5.55 7.09
CA GLY A 326 19.26 -5.56 8.37
C GLY A 326 18.71 -6.92 8.79
N PHE A 327 19.01 -8.00 8.06
CA PHE A 327 18.49 -9.33 8.39
C PHE A 327 18.90 -9.80 9.79
N GLN A 328 20.13 -9.47 10.22
CA GLN A 328 20.57 -9.78 11.60
C GLN A 328 19.72 -9.06 12.66
N SER A 329 19.35 -7.81 12.40
CA SER A 329 18.50 -6.99 13.27
C SER A 329 17.08 -7.55 13.31
N LEU A 330 16.54 -7.93 12.14
CA LEU A 330 15.24 -8.58 11.99
C LEU A 330 15.18 -9.91 12.76
N SER A 331 16.19 -10.76 12.57
CA SER A 331 16.35 -12.04 13.26
C SER A 331 16.43 -11.84 14.78
N ARG A 332 17.21 -10.86 15.26
CA ARG A 332 17.31 -10.53 16.67
C ARG A 332 15.98 -10.03 17.25
N MET A 333 15.23 -9.22 16.49
CA MET A 333 13.91 -8.72 16.88
C MET A 333 12.92 -9.87 17.05
N MET A 334 12.82 -10.78 16.09
CA MET A 334 11.96 -11.97 16.24
C MET A 334 12.38 -12.81 17.46
N ALA A 335 13.68 -13.02 17.67
CA ALA A 335 14.19 -13.74 18.83
C ALA A 335 14.00 -13.01 20.18
N SER A 336 13.60 -11.74 20.18
CA SER A 336 13.29 -11.00 21.41
C SER A 336 11.91 -11.35 21.98
N GLY A 337 11.00 -11.83 21.14
CA GLY A 337 9.60 -12.09 21.52
C GLY A 337 8.76 -10.82 21.75
N LEU A 338 9.33 -9.64 21.56
CA LEU A 338 8.62 -8.37 21.73
C LEU A 338 7.49 -8.22 20.70
N ASN A 339 6.41 -7.56 21.12
CA ASN A 339 5.26 -7.28 20.26
C ASN A 339 5.57 -6.15 19.27
N ILE A 340 6.30 -6.51 18.22
CA ILE A 340 6.74 -5.64 17.13
C ILE A 340 6.35 -6.30 15.81
N LYS A 341 5.82 -5.50 14.90
CA LYS A 341 5.42 -5.97 13.58
C LYS A 341 6.41 -5.47 12.53
N VAL A 342 6.58 -6.22 11.44
CA VAL A 342 7.42 -5.81 10.32
C VAL A 342 6.64 -5.94 9.04
N LEU A 343 6.64 -4.87 8.23
CA LEU A 343 6.17 -4.89 6.86
C LEU A 343 7.37 -4.77 5.92
N ILE A 344 7.65 -5.86 5.19
CA ILE A 344 8.65 -5.92 4.15
C ILE A 344 7.97 -5.56 2.83
N LEU A 345 8.48 -4.52 2.16
CA LEU A 345 8.07 -4.07 0.83
C LEU A 345 9.00 -4.73 -0.18
N ASP A 346 8.64 -5.92 -0.65
CA ASP A 346 9.51 -6.77 -1.45
C ASP A 346 9.37 -6.40 -2.93
N THR A 347 10.34 -5.63 -3.45
CA THR A 347 10.46 -5.28 -4.87
C THR A 347 11.46 -6.17 -5.61
N GLN A 348 12.07 -7.14 -4.91
CA GLN A 348 13.06 -8.07 -5.45
C GLN A 348 14.33 -7.40 -5.98
N VAL A 349 14.63 -6.18 -5.52
CA VAL A 349 15.74 -5.38 -6.00
C VAL A 349 15.94 -4.19 -5.06
N TYR A 350 17.14 -3.62 -5.02
CA TYR A 350 17.35 -2.35 -4.32
C TYR A 350 16.84 -1.20 -5.21
N SER A 351 15.53 -0.95 -5.18
CA SER A 351 14.88 0.02 -6.07
C SER A 351 15.46 1.43 -5.94
N ASN A 352 15.62 1.94 -4.71
CA ASN A 352 16.05 3.32 -4.48
C ASN A 352 17.44 3.65 -5.06
N THR A 353 18.37 2.70 -4.99
CA THR A 353 19.74 2.88 -5.47
C THR A 353 19.89 2.53 -6.96
N GLY A 354 18.76 2.31 -7.65
CA GLY A 354 18.66 2.10 -9.09
C GLY A 354 18.87 0.66 -9.51
N GLY A 355 18.33 -0.32 -8.77
CA GLY A 355 18.14 -1.65 -9.32
C GLY A 355 19.26 -2.66 -9.05
N GLN A 356 19.94 -2.61 -7.90
CA GLN A 356 20.94 -3.62 -7.54
C GLN A 356 20.28 -4.93 -7.09
N SER A 357 20.94 -6.06 -7.40
CA SER A 357 20.54 -7.37 -6.88
C SER A 357 20.47 -7.36 -5.35
N SER A 358 19.37 -7.90 -4.82
CA SER A 358 19.19 -8.29 -3.42
C SER A 358 19.20 -9.81 -3.30
N THR A 359 19.12 -10.35 -2.07
CA THR A 359 18.83 -11.78 -1.92
C THR A 359 17.38 -12.13 -2.23
N ALA A 360 16.46 -11.17 -2.36
CA ALA A 360 15.08 -11.39 -2.81
C ALA A 360 14.96 -11.43 -4.34
N THR A 361 15.95 -10.95 -5.09
CA THR A 361 16.02 -11.05 -6.55
C THR A 361 15.87 -12.51 -7.00
N TYR A 362 15.02 -12.74 -8.00
CA TYR A 362 14.81 -14.08 -8.57
C TYR A 362 16.05 -14.58 -9.30
N GLN A 363 16.22 -15.90 -9.40
CA GLN A 363 17.16 -16.47 -10.35
C GLN A 363 16.78 -16.02 -11.78
N ALA A 364 17.77 -15.86 -12.66
CA ALA A 364 17.63 -15.31 -14.01
C ALA A 364 17.24 -13.83 -14.11
N GLN A 365 16.91 -13.16 -13.01
CA GLN A 365 16.55 -11.74 -13.07
C GLN A 365 17.77 -10.90 -13.45
N GLU A 366 17.60 -9.99 -14.42
CA GLU A 366 18.60 -9.00 -14.74
C GLU A 366 18.52 -7.82 -13.77
N THR A 367 19.65 -7.50 -13.12
CA THR A 367 19.79 -6.35 -12.22
C THR A 367 21.22 -5.79 -12.29
N LYS A 368 21.48 -4.63 -11.70
CA LYS A 368 22.87 -4.20 -11.44
C LYS A 368 23.52 -5.21 -10.49
N MET A 369 24.77 -5.60 -10.80
CA MET A 369 25.51 -6.71 -10.16
C MET A 369 25.04 -8.13 -10.54
N SER A 370 24.00 -8.28 -11.35
CA SER A 370 23.58 -9.57 -11.91
C SER A 370 23.06 -9.36 -13.34
N GLN A 371 23.95 -8.87 -14.20
CA GLN A 371 23.62 -8.56 -15.59
C GLN A 371 23.43 -9.84 -16.41
N HIS A 372 22.50 -9.80 -17.35
CA HIS A 372 22.38 -10.83 -18.37
C HIS A 372 23.43 -10.61 -19.47
N GLY A 373 24.29 -11.61 -19.68
CA GLY A 373 25.33 -11.64 -20.69
C GLY A 373 25.52 -13.04 -21.29
N ARG A 374 26.49 -13.18 -22.20
CA ARG A 374 26.72 -14.44 -22.95
C ARG A 374 27.10 -15.65 -22.09
N VAL A 375 27.69 -15.40 -20.91
CA VAL A 375 28.20 -16.44 -20.02
C VAL A 375 27.34 -16.58 -18.77
N ILE A 376 26.81 -15.47 -18.26
CA ILE A 376 25.99 -15.41 -17.03
C ILE A 376 24.64 -14.82 -17.42
N GLY A 377 23.57 -15.59 -17.29
CA GLY A 377 22.21 -15.17 -17.66
C GLY A 377 21.47 -14.48 -16.51
N GLY A 378 22.02 -13.42 -15.93
CA GLY A 378 21.40 -12.74 -14.78
C GLY A 378 21.78 -13.38 -13.44
N LYS A 379 20.97 -13.18 -12.40
CA LYS A 379 21.27 -13.71 -11.05
C LYS A 379 21.33 -15.24 -11.05
N GLN A 380 22.37 -15.79 -10.44
CA GLN A 380 22.61 -17.24 -10.43
C GLN A 380 22.15 -17.89 -9.12
N GLU A 381 22.21 -17.16 -8.01
CA GLU A 381 21.78 -17.60 -6.70
C GLU A 381 20.26 -17.74 -6.64
N LEU A 382 19.79 -18.73 -5.89
CA LEU A 382 18.37 -18.84 -5.57
C LEU A 382 17.89 -17.64 -4.76
N ARG A 383 16.59 -17.37 -4.83
CA ARG A 383 15.97 -16.35 -3.99
C ARG A 383 16.00 -16.80 -2.53
N LYS A 384 16.31 -15.87 -1.63
CA LYS A 384 16.10 -16.03 -0.19
C LYS A 384 14.61 -15.90 0.11
N GLU A 385 13.98 -17.03 0.42
CA GLU A 385 12.58 -17.08 0.82
C GLU A 385 12.43 -16.62 2.28
N ILE A 386 12.38 -15.30 2.48
CA ILE A 386 12.41 -14.69 3.83
C ILE A 386 11.27 -15.21 4.71
N GLY A 387 10.07 -15.37 4.16
CA GLY A 387 8.92 -15.89 4.90
C GLY A 387 9.19 -17.29 5.49
N ARG A 388 9.89 -18.17 4.75
CA ARG A 388 10.27 -19.50 5.24
C ARG A 388 11.27 -19.44 6.39
N ILE A 389 12.23 -18.54 6.30
CA ILE A 389 13.22 -18.34 7.36
C ILE A 389 12.55 -17.80 8.62
N CYS A 390 11.67 -16.80 8.48
CA CYS A 390 10.92 -16.22 9.59
C CYS A 390 10.00 -17.23 10.28
N MET A 391 9.39 -18.17 9.54
CA MET A 391 8.55 -19.24 10.12
C MET A 391 9.32 -20.15 11.09
N MET A 392 10.64 -20.23 10.95
CA MET A 392 11.50 -21.06 11.81
C MET A 392 11.90 -20.33 13.10
N HIS A 393 11.61 -19.03 13.24
CA HIS A 393 11.76 -18.36 14.52
C HIS A 393 10.68 -18.79 15.52
N PRO A 394 11.01 -18.93 16.82
CA PRO A 394 10.03 -19.32 17.84
C PRO A 394 8.92 -18.28 17.97
N ASN A 395 7.67 -18.75 17.98
CA ASN A 395 6.48 -17.94 18.25
C ASN A 395 6.38 -16.64 17.40
N THR A 396 6.69 -16.73 16.11
CA THR A 396 6.57 -15.62 15.16
C THR A 396 5.40 -15.85 14.22
N PHE A 397 4.49 -14.87 14.10
CA PHE A 397 3.49 -14.85 13.04
C PHE A 397 4.15 -14.45 11.72
N VAL A 398 3.87 -15.14 10.63
CA VAL A 398 4.43 -14.80 9.31
C VAL A 398 3.35 -14.85 8.26
N THR A 399 3.28 -13.84 7.40
CA THR A 399 2.39 -13.85 6.25
C THR A 399 3.08 -13.30 5.03
N GLN A 400 2.71 -13.83 3.86
CA GLN A 400 3.12 -13.32 2.57
C GLN A 400 1.87 -12.86 1.82
N VAL A 401 1.84 -11.59 1.40
CA VAL A 401 0.63 -10.91 0.90
C VAL A 401 0.88 -10.22 -0.44
N SER A 402 -0.21 -9.93 -1.15
CA SER A 402 -0.21 -9.12 -2.38
C SER A 402 -1.43 -8.19 -2.33
N ALA A 403 -1.24 -6.92 -2.68
CA ALA A 403 -2.31 -5.92 -2.75
C ALA A 403 -3.45 -6.36 -3.69
N ALA A 404 -3.09 -7.08 -4.77
CA ALA A 404 -4.03 -7.60 -5.76
C ALA A 404 -4.99 -8.70 -5.23
N ILE A 405 -4.83 -9.13 -3.97
CA ILE A 405 -5.75 -10.05 -3.27
C ILE A 405 -6.27 -9.36 -1.99
N PRO A 406 -7.12 -8.32 -2.10
CA PRO A 406 -7.42 -7.43 -0.98
C PRO A 406 -7.98 -8.13 0.26
N ASN A 407 -8.89 -9.09 0.07
CA ASN A 407 -9.48 -9.83 1.19
C ASN A 407 -8.43 -10.66 1.96
N HIS A 408 -7.46 -11.26 1.26
CA HIS A 408 -6.35 -11.95 1.92
C HIS A 408 -5.42 -10.94 2.60
N PHE A 409 -5.07 -9.86 1.90
CA PHE A 409 -4.21 -8.79 2.41
C PHE A 409 -4.74 -8.22 3.74
N TYR A 410 -5.95 -7.66 3.74
CA TYR A 410 -6.52 -7.01 4.92
C TYR A 410 -6.66 -7.95 6.10
N LYS A 411 -7.17 -9.17 5.86
CA LYS A 411 -7.29 -10.17 6.92
C LYS A 411 -5.93 -10.54 7.50
N ALA A 412 -4.93 -10.78 6.66
CA ALA A 412 -3.59 -11.14 7.11
C ALA A 412 -2.91 -10.00 7.89
N ILE A 413 -3.08 -8.74 7.48
CA ILE A 413 -2.60 -7.56 8.22
C ILE A 413 -3.23 -7.49 9.61
N LEU A 414 -4.56 -7.63 9.71
CA LEU A 414 -5.26 -7.58 10.99
C LEU A 414 -4.91 -8.78 11.89
N ASP A 415 -4.74 -9.98 11.30
CA ASP A 415 -4.29 -11.16 12.02
C ASP A 415 -2.86 -10.96 12.57
N ALA A 416 -1.94 -10.37 11.79
CA ALA A 416 -0.58 -10.03 12.21
C ALA A 416 -0.56 -8.97 13.34
N ALA A 417 -1.37 -7.92 13.20
CA ALA A 417 -1.52 -6.85 14.19
C ALA A 417 -2.04 -7.39 15.53
N SER A 418 -2.99 -8.34 15.47
CA SER A 418 -3.60 -8.95 16.65
C SER A 418 -2.70 -9.98 17.37
N PHE A 419 -1.61 -10.42 16.76
CA PHE A 419 -0.71 -11.40 17.35
C PHE A 419 0.04 -10.77 18.53
N ASP A 420 0.11 -11.44 19.67
CA ASP A 420 0.87 -10.94 20.83
C ASP A 420 2.32 -11.45 20.76
N GLY A 421 3.16 -10.71 20.05
CA GLY A 421 4.54 -11.10 19.76
C GLY A 421 5.03 -10.61 18.39
N PRO A 422 6.17 -11.10 17.90
CA PRO A 422 6.72 -10.67 16.62
C PRO A 422 5.84 -11.15 15.46
N ALA A 423 5.56 -10.26 14.51
CA ALA A 423 4.88 -10.63 13.28
C ALA A 423 5.57 -10.06 12.05
N ILE A 424 5.73 -10.86 11.00
CA ILE A 424 6.37 -10.48 9.75
C ILE A 424 5.36 -10.57 8.61
N VAL A 425 5.21 -9.47 7.88
CA VAL A 425 4.40 -9.38 6.67
C VAL A 425 5.35 -9.14 5.51
N ASN A 426 5.48 -10.10 4.60
CA ASN A 426 6.20 -9.93 3.34
C ASN A 426 5.23 -9.60 2.22
N ALA A 427 5.26 -8.38 1.69
CA ALA A 427 4.33 -7.93 0.66
C ALA A 427 5.03 -7.81 -0.69
N TYR A 428 4.47 -8.44 -1.72
CA TYR A 428 4.93 -8.21 -3.09
C TYR A 428 4.62 -6.77 -3.51
N THR A 429 5.63 -6.06 -4.01
CA THR A 429 5.48 -4.70 -4.51
C THR A 429 6.06 -4.59 -5.91
N THR A 430 5.22 -4.20 -6.87
CA THR A 430 5.66 -3.92 -8.25
C THR A 430 6.49 -2.63 -8.27
N CYS A 431 7.62 -2.65 -8.97
CA CYS A 431 8.49 -1.49 -9.16
C CYS A 431 8.62 -1.20 -10.65
N GLN A 432 7.99 -0.11 -11.11
CA GLN A 432 7.91 0.28 -12.52
C GLN A 432 9.28 0.26 -13.22
N PRO A 433 10.28 1.06 -12.79
CA PRO A 433 11.55 1.15 -13.49
C PRO A 433 12.35 -0.16 -13.43
N GLU A 434 12.33 -0.85 -12.29
CA GLU A 434 13.21 -2.01 -12.08
C GLU A 434 12.60 -3.34 -12.52
N HIS A 435 11.28 -3.41 -12.65
CA HIS A 435 10.59 -4.55 -13.26
C HIS A 435 10.43 -4.34 -14.77
N GLY A 436 10.52 -3.10 -15.24
CA GLY A 436 10.33 -2.73 -16.64
C GLY A 436 8.88 -2.94 -17.08
N VAL A 437 7.95 -2.37 -16.31
CA VAL A 437 6.51 -2.45 -16.53
C VAL A 437 5.89 -1.05 -16.54
N GLY A 438 4.73 -0.89 -17.16
CA GLY A 438 4.02 0.38 -17.23
C GLY A 438 3.48 0.85 -15.87
N ASP A 439 3.15 2.14 -15.78
CA ASP A 439 2.65 2.77 -14.56
C ASP A 439 1.30 2.18 -14.12
N GLU A 440 0.51 1.63 -15.05
CA GLU A 440 -0.81 1.04 -14.83
C GLU A 440 -0.77 -0.46 -14.48
N ALA A 441 0.43 -1.03 -14.39
CA ALA A 441 0.61 -2.48 -14.35
C ALA A 441 0.71 -3.06 -12.93
N ALA A 442 0.69 -2.24 -11.87
CA ALA A 442 1.13 -2.66 -10.54
C ALA A 442 0.30 -3.82 -9.98
N ARG A 443 -1.02 -3.70 -9.99
CA ARG A 443 -1.95 -4.74 -9.52
C ARG A 443 -1.93 -5.96 -10.43
N ARG A 444 -1.91 -5.75 -11.76
CA ARG A 444 -1.88 -6.83 -12.75
C ARG A 444 -0.66 -7.71 -12.54
N GLN A 445 0.53 -7.11 -12.37
CA GLN A 445 1.76 -7.85 -12.09
C GLN A 445 1.73 -8.50 -10.71
N ALA A 446 1.22 -7.82 -9.68
CA ALA A 446 1.10 -8.39 -8.34
C ALA A 446 0.12 -9.58 -8.28
N LYS A 447 -0.92 -9.60 -9.13
CA LYS A 447 -1.83 -10.74 -9.34
C LYS A 447 -1.11 -11.86 -10.07
N HIS A 448 -0.43 -11.53 -11.18
CA HIS A 448 0.31 -12.47 -12.01
C HIS A 448 1.42 -13.18 -11.21
N ALA A 449 2.11 -12.49 -10.31
CA ALA A 449 3.13 -13.04 -9.44
C ALA A 449 2.58 -14.14 -8.51
N VAL A 450 1.33 -14.00 -8.02
CA VAL A 450 0.69 -15.04 -7.19
C VAL A 450 0.19 -16.20 -8.04
N GLU A 451 -0.44 -15.91 -9.18
CA GLU A 451 -0.97 -16.91 -10.11
C GLU A 451 0.13 -17.81 -10.68
N SER A 452 1.30 -17.24 -10.98
CA SER A 452 2.49 -17.90 -11.54
C SER A 452 3.41 -18.56 -10.51
N ARG A 453 3.07 -18.54 -9.21
CA ARG A 453 3.96 -18.96 -8.11
C ARG A 453 5.30 -18.22 -8.01
N ALA A 454 5.49 -17.11 -8.73
CA ALA A 454 6.64 -16.23 -8.51
C ALA A 454 6.69 -15.79 -7.03
N PHE A 455 5.53 -15.41 -6.49
CA PHE A 455 5.35 -14.96 -5.12
C PHE A 455 4.06 -15.58 -4.50
N PRO A 456 4.10 -16.83 -4.00
CA PRO A 456 2.93 -17.45 -3.39
C PRO A 456 2.54 -16.75 -2.09
N VAL A 457 1.25 -16.56 -1.84
CA VAL A 457 0.76 -15.91 -0.60
C VAL A 457 0.43 -16.94 0.47
N PHE A 458 0.64 -16.65 1.75
CA PHE A 458 0.30 -17.60 2.81
C PHE A 458 0.16 -16.91 4.16
N VAL A 459 -0.46 -17.59 5.11
CA VAL A 459 -0.48 -17.19 6.52
C VAL A 459 0.07 -18.34 7.37
N TYR A 460 1.07 -18.04 8.20
CA TYR A 460 1.60 -18.89 9.26
C TYR A 460 1.26 -18.27 10.62
N ASP A 461 0.37 -18.92 11.36
CA ASP A 461 -0.10 -18.42 12.65
C ASP A 461 0.19 -19.44 13.77
N PRO A 462 1.18 -19.16 14.67
CA PRO A 462 1.51 -20.03 15.80
C PRO A 462 0.32 -20.36 16.71
N ARG A 463 -0.72 -19.51 16.76
CA ARG A 463 -1.92 -19.72 17.60
C ARG A 463 -2.80 -20.88 17.12
N LYS A 464 -2.60 -21.39 15.90
CA LYS A 464 -3.50 -22.37 15.26
C LYS A 464 -3.16 -23.83 15.59
N GLY A 465 -2.03 -24.12 16.22
CA GLY A 465 -1.68 -25.48 16.64
C GLY A 465 -0.19 -25.66 16.89
N GLU A 466 0.25 -26.92 16.95
CA GLU A 466 1.64 -27.28 17.27
C GLU A 466 2.46 -27.69 16.03
N THR A 467 1.80 -28.11 14.97
CA THR A 467 2.45 -28.59 13.73
C THR A 467 2.46 -27.52 12.65
N LEU A 468 3.44 -27.57 11.74
CA LEU A 468 3.49 -26.68 10.56
C LEU A 468 2.19 -26.75 9.75
N LYS A 469 1.63 -27.96 9.57
CA LYS A 469 0.36 -28.19 8.88
C LYS A 469 -0.82 -27.43 9.48
N GLN A 470 -0.85 -27.29 10.81
CA GLN A 470 -1.92 -26.55 11.49
C GLN A 470 -1.71 -25.04 11.42
N ARG A 471 -0.45 -24.60 11.38
CA ARG A 471 -0.06 -23.19 11.42
C ARG A 471 -0.07 -22.53 10.04
N LEU A 472 0.28 -23.26 8.98
CA LEU A 472 0.43 -22.74 7.61
C LEU A 472 -0.84 -22.92 6.77
N ASN A 473 -1.30 -21.83 6.16
CA ASN A 473 -2.50 -21.76 5.32
C ASN A 473 -2.18 -21.13 3.95
N LEU A 474 -2.55 -21.82 2.86
CA LEU A 474 -2.30 -21.41 1.47
C LEU A 474 -3.55 -20.88 0.74
N GLN A 475 -4.65 -20.59 1.45
CA GLN A 475 -5.97 -20.28 0.88
C GLN A 475 -6.00 -19.07 -0.06
N GLY A 476 -5.05 -18.14 0.09
CA GLY A 476 -4.92 -16.98 -0.80
C GLY A 476 -4.47 -17.33 -2.22
N ASN A 477 -3.92 -18.52 -2.46
CA ASN A 477 -3.45 -18.92 -3.78
C ASN A 477 -4.55 -19.59 -4.61
N PRO A 478 -4.62 -19.32 -5.92
CA PRO A 478 -5.47 -20.08 -6.82
C PRO A 478 -4.84 -21.47 -7.11
N GLY A 479 -5.67 -22.49 -7.35
CA GLY A 479 -5.21 -23.84 -7.72
C GLY A 479 -4.26 -24.47 -6.70
N GLN A 480 -4.57 -24.42 -5.39
CA GLN A 480 -3.63 -24.78 -4.32
C GLN A 480 -3.00 -26.18 -4.42
N LYS A 481 -3.65 -27.11 -5.11
CA LYS A 481 -3.18 -28.49 -5.28
C LYS A 481 -2.37 -28.69 -6.57
N ASP A 482 -2.44 -27.71 -7.46
CA ASP A 482 -1.84 -27.77 -8.78
C ASP A 482 -0.43 -27.15 -8.73
N ASP A 483 0.46 -27.67 -9.57
CA ASP A 483 1.80 -27.09 -9.76
C ASP A 483 1.69 -25.65 -10.26
N TRP A 484 0.85 -25.43 -11.27
CA TRP A 484 0.58 -24.13 -11.89
C TRP A 484 -0.91 -23.84 -11.92
N TYR A 485 -1.28 -22.58 -11.79
CA TYR A 485 -2.68 -22.18 -11.90
C TYR A 485 -3.14 -22.26 -13.36
N THR A 486 -4.36 -22.74 -13.59
CA THR A 486 -4.99 -22.72 -14.92
C THR A 486 -6.19 -21.78 -14.90
N ILE A 487 -6.19 -20.78 -15.79
CA ILE A 487 -7.28 -19.82 -15.94
C ILE A 487 -8.50 -20.57 -16.48
N ARG A 488 -9.57 -20.66 -15.68
CA ARG A 488 -10.76 -21.44 -16.04
C ARG A 488 -11.44 -21.01 -17.35
N LYS A 489 -11.37 -19.72 -17.69
CA LYS A 489 -12.02 -19.17 -18.88
C LYS A 489 -11.27 -19.49 -20.18
N THR A 490 -9.94 -19.49 -20.15
CA THR A 490 -9.09 -19.64 -21.34
C THR A 490 -8.44 -21.03 -21.43
N GLY A 491 -8.33 -21.74 -20.31
CA GLY A 491 -7.55 -22.98 -20.21
C GLY A 491 -6.03 -22.75 -20.17
N GLU A 492 -5.60 -21.50 -20.13
CA GLU A 492 -4.19 -21.12 -20.11
C GLU A 492 -3.56 -21.42 -18.75
N VAL A 493 -2.38 -22.05 -18.78
CA VAL A 493 -1.56 -22.29 -17.60
C VAL A 493 -0.72 -21.06 -17.33
N VAL A 494 -0.72 -20.58 -16.09
CA VAL A 494 0.07 -19.43 -15.64
C VAL A 494 1.27 -19.98 -14.86
N ASP A 495 2.43 -20.03 -15.51
CA ASP A 495 3.70 -20.44 -14.92
C ASP A 495 4.68 -19.26 -14.76
N PHE A 496 5.85 -19.53 -14.20
CA PHE A 496 6.87 -18.49 -13.97
C PHE A 496 7.40 -17.89 -15.28
N VAL A 497 7.50 -18.68 -16.35
CA VAL A 497 7.92 -18.18 -17.67
C VAL A 497 6.89 -17.19 -18.23
N ASN A 498 5.59 -17.43 -18.04
CA ASN A 498 4.53 -16.50 -18.43
C ASN A 498 4.63 -15.17 -17.65
N PHE A 499 4.90 -15.23 -16.34
CA PHE A 499 5.19 -14.04 -15.53
C PHE A 499 6.44 -13.29 -16.01
N ALA A 500 7.54 -14.00 -16.24
CA ALA A 500 8.79 -13.41 -16.70
C ALA A 500 8.62 -12.71 -18.07
N ARG A 501 7.74 -13.24 -18.93
CA ARG A 501 7.45 -12.65 -20.23
C ARG A 501 6.81 -11.26 -20.14
N THR A 502 6.17 -10.95 -19.02
CA THR A 502 5.47 -9.67 -18.83
C THR A 502 6.33 -8.58 -18.16
N GLU A 503 7.63 -8.84 -17.91
CA GLU A 503 8.51 -7.92 -17.21
C GLU A 503 9.84 -7.71 -17.95
N GLY A 504 10.24 -6.44 -18.12
CA GLY A 504 11.47 -6.06 -18.79
C GLY A 504 12.74 -6.68 -18.16
N ARG A 505 12.74 -6.92 -16.84
CA ARG A 505 13.87 -7.54 -16.12
C ARG A 505 14.19 -8.99 -16.50
N PHE A 506 13.34 -9.64 -17.31
CA PHE A 506 13.60 -10.95 -17.90
C PHE A 506 13.62 -10.95 -19.43
N ALA A 507 13.42 -9.80 -20.09
CA ALA A 507 13.21 -9.73 -21.54
C ALA A 507 14.34 -10.39 -22.37
N LYS A 508 15.59 -10.32 -21.89
CA LYS A 508 16.76 -10.92 -22.57
C LYS A 508 16.83 -12.45 -22.49
N HIS A 509 15.94 -13.08 -21.73
CA HIS A 509 15.86 -14.54 -21.64
C HIS A 509 15.06 -15.19 -22.77
N PHE A 510 14.44 -14.40 -23.65
CA PHE A 510 13.64 -14.93 -24.75
C PHE A 510 14.38 -14.77 -26.08
N ASP A 511 14.46 -15.85 -26.86
CA ASP A 511 14.96 -15.79 -28.23
C ASP A 511 13.93 -15.15 -29.18
N LYS A 512 14.25 -15.10 -30.48
CA LYS A 512 13.37 -14.47 -31.49
C LYS A 512 12.06 -15.21 -31.67
N GLU A 513 12.06 -16.50 -31.37
CA GLU A 513 10.92 -17.41 -31.43
C GLU A 513 10.12 -17.40 -30.12
N GLY A 514 10.61 -16.71 -29.08
CA GLY A 514 9.96 -16.57 -27.78
C GLY A 514 10.26 -17.72 -26.80
N ASN A 515 11.22 -18.58 -27.10
CA ASN A 515 11.63 -19.67 -26.21
C ASN A 515 12.46 -19.12 -25.04
N PRO A 516 12.23 -19.62 -23.80
CA PRO A 516 12.99 -19.21 -22.63
C PRO A 516 14.39 -19.81 -22.62
N SER A 517 15.36 -19.08 -22.07
CA SER A 517 16.71 -19.60 -21.85
C SER A 517 16.75 -20.68 -20.75
N GLU A 518 17.80 -21.49 -20.74
CA GLU A 518 18.01 -22.52 -19.71
C GLU A 518 18.03 -21.94 -18.29
N THR A 519 18.62 -20.75 -18.10
CA THR A 519 18.64 -20.07 -16.80
C THR A 519 17.24 -19.69 -16.33
N LEU A 520 16.36 -19.27 -17.24
CA LEU A 520 14.98 -18.93 -16.89
C LEU A 520 14.16 -20.19 -16.56
N LEU A 521 14.40 -21.30 -17.28
CA LEU A 521 13.80 -22.59 -16.96
C LEU A 521 14.27 -23.12 -15.59
N ALA A 522 15.53 -22.89 -15.23
CA ALA A 522 16.04 -23.19 -13.89
C ALA A 522 15.34 -22.36 -12.81
N ALA A 523 15.11 -21.06 -13.06
CA ALA A 523 14.35 -20.20 -12.17
C ALA A 523 12.91 -20.69 -11.98
N GLN A 524 12.25 -21.12 -13.05
CA GLN A 524 10.92 -21.74 -12.97
C GLN A 524 10.92 -23.00 -12.09
N ALA A 525 11.92 -23.88 -12.26
CA ALA A 525 12.05 -25.08 -11.43
C ALA A 525 12.24 -24.74 -9.94
N ASP A 526 13.01 -23.70 -9.62
CA ASP A 526 13.19 -23.19 -8.26
C ASP A 526 11.87 -22.63 -7.66
N ARG A 527 11.09 -21.85 -8.43
CA ARG A 527 9.77 -21.39 -7.98
C ARG A 527 8.82 -22.55 -7.68
N LEU A 528 8.82 -23.57 -8.55
CA LEU A 528 8.00 -24.75 -8.36
C LEU A 528 8.43 -25.56 -7.13
N ALA A 529 9.73 -25.72 -6.91
CA ALA A 529 10.26 -26.39 -5.72
C ALA A 529 9.86 -25.67 -4.42
N ASN A 530 9.89 -24.32 -4.41
CA ASN A 530 9.39 -23.53 -3.28
C ASN A 530 7.89 -23.77 -3.03
N TRP A 531 7.10 -23.81 -4.11
CA TRP A 531 5.67 -24.09 -4.01
C TRP A 531 5.37 -25.50 -3.47
N HIS A 532 6.07 -26.53 -3.94
CA HIS A 532 5.92 -27.90 -3.44
C HIS A 532 6.22 -28.01 -1.95
N LEU A 533 7.29 -27.36 -1.49
CA LEU A 533 7.63 -27.34 -0.07
C LEU A 533 6.56 -26.62 0.77
N LEU A 534 5.99 -25.52 0.28
CA LEU A 534 4.87 -24.85 0.96
C LEU A 534 3.64 -25.76 1.05
N GLN A 535 3.33 -26.49 -0.02
CA GLN A 535 2.23 -27.45 -0.04
C GLN A 535 2.47 -28.61 0.94
N GLU A 536 3.69 -29.13 1.03
CA GLU A 536 4.08 -30.17 1.99
C GLU A 536 3.93 -29.66 3.43
N MET A 537 4.50 -28.50 3.73
CA MET A 537 4.42 -27.86 5.05
C MET A 537 2.97 -27.60 5.48
N ALA A 538 2.09 -27.25 4.53
CA ALA A 538 0.66 -27.02 4.76
C ALA A 538 -0.17 -28.31 4.75
N GLY A 539 0.43 -29.47 4.43
CA GLY A 539 -0.25 -30.75 4.29
C GLY A 539 -1.28 -30.80 3.16
N VAL A 540 -1.09 -29.98 2.12
CA VAL A 540 -1.88 -29.94 0.88
C VAL A 540 -1.38 -31.00 -0.11
N ARG A 541 -0.05 -31.17 -0.19
CA ARG A 541 0.60 -32.25 -0.92
C ARG A 541 0.93 -33.37 0.07
N VAL A 542 0.54 -34.59 -0.28
CA VAL A 542 0.97 -35.81 0.40
C VAL A 542 1.83 -36.51 -0.63
N ASP A 543 3.10 -36.75 -0.34
CA ASP A 543 3.94 -37.53 -1.25
C ASP A 543 3.27 -38.90 -1.50
N PRO A 544 3.27 -39.40 -2.74
CA PRO A 544 2.92 -40.79 -2.97
C PRO A 544 3.94 -41.66 -2.22
N GLU A 545 3.45 -42.45 -1.25
CA GLU A 545 4.21 -43.46 -0.51
C GLU A 545 5.00 -44.42 -1.41
#